data_AF-A0A8T4I579-F1
#
_entry.id   AF-A0A8T4I579-F1
#
_cell.length_a   1.000
_cell.length_b   1.000
_cell.length_c   1.000
_cell.angle_alpha   90.00
_cell.angle_beta   90.00
_cell.angle_gamma   90.00
#
_symmetry.space_group_name_H-M   'P 1'
#
loop_
_entity.id
_entity.type
_entity.pdbx_description
1 polymer ?
#
loop_
_entity_poly.entity_id
_entity_poly.type
_entity_poly.pdbx_seq_one_letter_code
_entity_poly.pdbx_strand_id
1 'polypeptide(L)' 'KVGIEEARKTLGDLANEVRYTGTTITLTRHGQPIACLVPVEDTMTIGTRVTVPDYSVPEGWALAGEIVEKNDET' A
#
# COMPACT_ATOMS: atom_id res chain seq x y z
N LYS A 1 -10.38 -19.70 -10.46
CA LYS A 1 -10.65 -18.76 -11.58
C LYS A 1 -12.16 -18.51 -11.62
N VAL A 2 -12.62 -17.27 -11.74
CA VAL A 2 -14.04 -16.91 -11.61
C VAL A 2 -14.47 -16.06 -12.82
N GLY A 3 -15.70 -16.24 -13.30
CA GLY A 3 -16.26 -15.38 -14.36
C GLY A 3 -16.57 -13.97 -13.84
N ILE A 4 -16.37 -12.93 -14.66
CA ILE A 4 -16.54 -11.53 -14.23
C ILE A 4 -17.98 -11.20 -13.81
N GLU A 5 -18.97 -11.88 -14.38
CA GLU A 5 -20.38 -11.68 -14.05
C GLU A 5 -20.73 -12.22 -12.66
N GLU A 6 -20.18 -13.39 -12.31
CA GLU A 6 -20.31 -13.97 -10.98
C GLU A 6 -19.47 -13.20 -9.97
N ALA A 7 -18.24 -12.84 -10.32
CA ALA A 7 -17.37 -12.05 -9.48
C ALA A 7 -17.95 -10.67 -9.13
N ARG A 8 -18.76 -10.08 -10.01
CA ARG A 8 -19.46 -8.82 -9.70
C ARG A 8 -20.54 -8.98 -8.63
N LYS A 9 -21.20 -10.15 -8.56
CA LYS A 9 -22.25 -10.43 -7.58
C LYS A 9 -21.66 -10.73 -6.20
N THR A 10 -20.49 -11.37 -6.16
CA THR A 10 -19.83 -11.85 -4.93
C THR A 10 -18.46 -11.22 -4.69
N LEU A 11 -18.25 -9.99 -5.20
CA LEU A 11 -16.93 -9.34 -5.14
C LEU A 11 -16.42 -9.20 -3.70
N GLY A 12 -17.33 -8.89 -2.77
CA GLY A 12 -16.99 -8.76 -1.35
C GLY A 12 -16.48 -10.06 -0.75
N ASP A 13 -17.17 -11.18 -1.01
CA ASP A 13 -16.76 -12.51 -0.52
C ASP A 13 -15.42 -12.93 -1.12
N LEU A 14 -15.23 -12.73 -2.42
CA LEU A 14 -13.98 -13.04 -3.12
C LEU A 14 -12.81 -12.21 -2.58
N ALA A 15 -13.02 -10.92 -2.31
CA ALA A 15 -12.00 -10.08 -1.70
C ALA A 15 -11.64 -10.55 -0.29
N ASN A 16 -12.63 -10.99 0.49
CA ASN A 16 -12.41 -11.50 1.84
C ASN A 16 -11.69 -12.85 1.83
N GLU A 17 -12.03 -13.73 0.89
CA GLU A 17 -11.35 -15.01 0.65
C GLU A 17 -9.88 -14.80 0.29
N VAL A 18 -9.60 -13.91 -0.67
CA VAL A 18 -8.24 -13.55 -1.09
C VAL A 18 -7.43 -13.01 0.08
N ARG A 19 -8.03 -12.14 0.91
CA ARG A 19 -7.39 -11.61 2.12
C ARG A 19 -7.09 -12.69 3.15
N TYR A 20 -8.03 -13.60 3.42
CA TYR A 20 -7.91 -14.60 4.49
C TYR A 20 -7.01 -15.77 4.10
N THR A 21 -7.12 -16.24 2.86
CA THR A 21 -6.38 -17.39 2.36
C THR A 21 -5.02 -17.02 1.77
N GLY A 22 -4.81 -15.75 1.42
CA GLY A 22 -3.64 -15.29 0.66
C GLY A 22 -3.59 -15.80 -0.78
N THR A 23 -4.66 -16.45 -1.27
CA THR A 23 -4.70 -17.05 -2.60
C THR A 23 -5.08 -16.02 -3.66
N THR A 24 -4.41 -16.07 -4.81
CA THR A 24 -4.75 -15.20 -5.96
C THR A 24 -5.91 -15.78 -6.76
N ILE A 25 -6.93 -14.97 -7.03
CA ILE A 25 -8.09 -15.37 -7.84
C ILE A 25 -8.04 -14.68 -9.20
N THR A 26 -7.91 -15.44 -10.29
CA THR A 26 -8.03 -14.90 -11.66
C THR A 26 -9.50 -14.72 -12.07
N LEU A 27 -9.84 -13.54 -12.55
CA LEU A 27 -11.13 -13.22 -13.16
C LEU A 27 -11.07 -13.43 -14.67
N THR A 28 -12.15 -13.97 -15.23
CA THR A 28 -12.25 -14.35 -16.64
C THR A 28 -13.52 -13.78 -17.28
N ARG A 29 -13.48 -13.50 -18.59
CA ARG A 29 -14.64 -13.18 -19.42
C ARG A 29 -14.62 -14.07 -20.64
N HIS A 30 -15.71 -14.81 -20.88
CA HIS A 30 -15.75 -15.83 -21.95
C HIS A 30 -14.58 -16.82 -21.90
N GLY A 31 -14.15 -17.22 -20.70
CA GLY A 31 -13.01 -18.13 -20.48
C GLY A 31 -11.63 -17.49 -20.62
N GLN A 32 -11.52 -16.24 -21.08
CA GLN A 32 -10.25 -15.53 -21.18
C GLN A 32 -9.95 -14.77 -19.89
N PRO A 33 -8.72 -14.85 -19.35
CA PRO A 33 -8.32 -14.08 -18.16
C PRO A 33 -8.30 -12.58 -18.48
N ILE A 34 -8.88 -11.77 -17.59
CA ILE A 34 -8.98 -10.31 -17.77
C ILE A 34 -8.45 -9.51 -16.57
N ALA A 35 -8.44 -10.09 -15.37
CA ALA A 35 -7.98 -9.45 -14.15
C ALA A 35 -7.62 -10.50 -13.10
N CYS A 36 -7.02 -10.08 -11.99
CA CYS A 36 -6.82 -10.93 -10.82
C CYS A 36 -7.05 -10.14 -9.53
N LEU A 37 -7.52 -10.84 -8.51
CA LEU A 37 -7.58 -10.38 -7.13
C LEU A 37 -6.39 -10.99 -6.40
N VAL A 38 -5.56 -10.14 -5.83
CA VAL A 38 -4.38 -10.51 -5.04
C VAL A 38 -4.57 -10.00 -3.61
N PRO A 39 -4.04 -10.69 -2.59
CA PRO A 39 -4.02 -10.12 -1.26
C PRO A 39 -3.23 -8.82 -1.32
N VAL A 40 -3.76 -7.78 -0.64
CA VAL A 40 -2.97 -6.57 -0.43
C VAL A 40 -1.88 -6.97 0.56
N GLU A 41 -0.65 -7.09 0.10
CA GLU A 41 0.49 -7.08 1.01
C GLU A 41 0.44 -5.74 1.73
N ASP A 42 0.44 -5.80 3.07
CA ASP A 42 0.44 -4.63 3.94
C ASP A 42 1.75 -3.87 3.71
N THR A 43 1.79 -3.10 2.63
CA THR A 43 2.80 -2.09 2.36
C THR A 43 2.43 -0.86 3.18
N MET A 44 2.25 -1.05 4.49
CA MET A 44 2.60 -0.01 5.43
C MET A 44 4.12 0.19 5.35
N THR A 45 4.56 0.84 4.28
CA THR A 45 5.85 1.55 4.27
C THR A 45 5.63 2.81 5.10
N ILE A 46 5.41 2.64 6.41
CA ILE A 46 5.53 3.74 7.37
C ILE A 46 7.02 4.06 7.38
N GLY A 47 7.36 5.15 6.69
CA GLY A 47 8.73 5.61 6.49
C GLY A 47 9.13 5.59 5.03
N THR A 48 8.71 6.61 4.28
CA THR A 48 9.49 7.02 3.11
C THR A 48 10.88 7.40 3.62
N ARG A 49 11.86 6.50 3.48
CA ARG A 49 13.26 6.84 3.71
C ARG A 49 13.71 7.75 2.56
N VAL A 50 13.63 9.06 2.81
CA VAL A 50 14.22 10.06 1.93
C VAL A 50 15.73 10.03 2.20
N THR A 51 16.51 9.50 1.25
CA THR A 51 17.96 9.70 1.26
C THR A 51 18.21 11.12 0.80
N VAL A 52 18.40 12.05 1.73
CA VAL A 52 18.85 13.41 1.42
C VAL A 52 20.32 13.28 1.01
N PRO A 53 20.70 13.61 -0.24
CA PRO A 53 22.11 13.66 -0.62
C PRO A 53 22.82 14.71 0.23
N ASP A 54 24.05 14.41 0.68
CA ASP A 54 24.88 15.21 1.60
C ASP A 54 25.08 16.69 1.19
N TYR A 55 24.70 17.07 -0.03
CA TYR A 55 25.08 18.35 -0.63
C TYR A 55 23.98 19.43 -0.63
N SER A 56 22.84 19.25 0.04
CA SER A 56 21.74 20.23 -0.03
C SER A 56 21.38 20.92 1.29
N VAL A 57 22.29 20.98 2.25
CA VAL A 57 22.19 21.95 3.35
C VAL A 57 23.04 23.18 3.01
N PRO A 58 22.43 24.35 2.74
CA PRO A 58 23.19 25.58 2.54
C PRO A 58 24.09 25.86 3.75
N GLU A 59 25.29 26.37 3.48
CA GLU A 59 26.24 26.75 4.52
C GLU A 59 25.56 27.76 5.47
N GLY A 60 25.37 27.38 6.73
CA GLY A 60 24.61 28.14 7.74
C GLY A 60 23.30 27.51 8.23
N TRP A 61 22.84 26.41 7.63
CA TRP A 61 21.67 25.65 8.11
C TRP A 61 22.03 24.53 9.10
N ALA A 62 23.30 24.14 9.16
CA ALA A 62 23.83 23.28 10.23
C ALA A 62 24.03 24.10 11.51
N LEU A 63 22.98 24.80 11.96
CA LEU A 63 22.94 25.25 13.34
C LEU A 63 22.63 24.00 14.17
N ALA A 64 23.42 23.77 15.21
CA ALA A 64 23.11 22.84 16.29
C ALA A 64 21.83 23.34 17.00
N GLY A 65 20.70 23.18 16.34
CA GLY A 65 19.38 23.40 16.89
C GLY A 65 18.98 22.12 17.58
N GLU A 66 19.08 22.13 18.91
CA GLU A 66 18.38 21.19 19.77
C GLU A 66 16.92 21.07 19.27
N ILE A 67 16.49 19.86 18.92
CA ILE A 67 15.09 19.61 18.60
C ILE A 67 14.32 19.77 19.91
N VAL A 68 13.72 20.93 20.12
CA VAL A 68 12.79 21.11 21.23
C VAL A 68 11.45 20.55 20.78
N GLU A 69 11.12 19.35 21.26
CA GLU A 69 9.77 18.80 21.15
C GLU A 69 8.80 19.78 21.80
N LYS A 70 8.00 20.45 20.97
CA LYS A 70 6.88 21.24 21.45
C LYS A 70 5.74 20.26 21.73
N ASN A 71 5.60 19.84 22.99
CA ASN A 71 4.40 19.14 23.42
C ASN A 71 3.21 20.08 23.25
N ASP A 72 2.19 19.61 22.53
CA ASP A 72 0.91 20.28 22.37
C ASP A 72 0.29 20.44 23.76
N GLU A 73 0.29 21.66 24.30
CA GLU A 73 -0.46 21.99 25.51
C GLU A 73 -1.91 22.33 25.12
N THR A 74 -2.78 21.36 25.39
CA THR A 74 -4.20 21.39 25.79
C THR A 74 -5.14 22.46 25.21
#